data_AF-A0A9W4N859-F1
#
_entry.id   AF-A0A9W4N859-F1
#
_cell.length_a   1.000
_cell.length_b   1.000
_cell.length_c   1.000
_cell.angle_alpha   90.00
_cell.angle_beta   90.00
_cell.angle_gamma   90.00
#
_symmetry.space_group_name_H-M   'P 1'
#
loop_
_entity.id
_entity.type
_entity.pdbx_description
1 polymer ?
#
loop_
_entity_poly.entity_id
_entity_poly.type
_entity_poly.pdbx_seq_one_letter_code
_entity_poly.pdbx_strand_id
1 'polypeptide(L)'
;MVACVICNSRQELGTFGSAMLTLYQSATIEISHLFSDPCWLSLECELPAMPLQLSYEQARSALNNAESSLQHLHLEAIIYAPVLYAIGMEMARKSDRCRNLKFISDVERKGFSVTNQVLLAIKKDWH
;
A
#
# COMPACT_ATOMS: atom_id res chain seq x y z
N MET A 1 -4.62 -3.06 -20.51
CA MET A 1 -3.62 -4.09 -20.88
C MET A 1 -2.60 -4.36 -19.77
N VAL A 2 -2.20 -3.36 -18.98
CA VAL A 2 -1.23 -3.50 -17.86
C VAL A 2 -1.74 -4.39 -16.70
N ALA A 3 -3.03 -4.33 -16.37
CA ALA A 3 -3.60 -5.14 -15.27
C ALA A 3 -3.54 -6.66 -15.51
N CYS A 4 -3.54 -7.10 -16.77
CA CYS A 4 -3.54 -8.53 -17.12
C CYS A 4 -2.15 -9.18 -16.96
N VAL A 5 -1.08 -8.38 -17.12
CA VAL A 5 0.30 -8.88 -16.99
C VAL A 5 0.64 -9.21 -15.53
N ILE A 6 0.06 -8.51 -14.57
CA ILE A 6 0.37 -8.65 -13.14
C ILE A 6 -0.22 -9.93 -12.53
N CYS A 7 -1.36 -10.43 -13.04
CA CYS A 7 -1.94 -11.70 -12.56
C CYS A 7 -1.09 -12.92 -12.94
N ASN A 8 -0.33 -12.86 -14.05
CA ASN A 8 0.48 -13.99 -14.54
C ASN A 8 1.89 -14.04 -13.93
N SER A 9 2.36 -12.99 -13.26
CA SER A 9 3.69 -12.92 -12.65
C SER A 9 3.75 -13.45 -11.20
N ARG A 10 2.82 -14.32 -10.79
CA ARG A 10 2.91 -15.04 -9.50
C ARG A 10 4.05 -16.06 -9.45
N GLN A 11 4.79 -16.27 -10.54
CA GLN A 11 6.01 -17.07 -10.58
C GLN A 11 7.20 -16.27 -10.02
N GLU A 12 7.57 -16.60 -8.78
CA GLU A 12 8.87 -16.37 -8.13
C GLU A 12 9.50 -14.98 -8.31
N LEU A 13 8.78 -13.93 -7.91
CA LEU A 13 9.46 -12.68 -7.55
C LEU A 13 10.28 -12.94 -6.28
N GLY A 14 11.61 -12.92 -6.38
CA GLY A 14 12.49 -12.86 -5.22
C GLY A 14 12.18 -11.63 -4.35
N THR A 15 12.73 -11.56 -3.13
CA THR A 15 12.33 -10.58 -2.11
C THR A 15 12.37 -9.12 -2.60
N PHE A 16 13.37 -8.76 -3.40
CA PHE A 16 13.46 -7.46 -4.06
C PHE A 16 12.31 -7.18 -5.05
N GLY A 17 11.94 -8.18 -5.85
CA GLY A 17 10.82 -8.05 -6.78
C GLY A 17 9.50 -7.84 -6.05
N SER A 18 9.28 -8.58 -4.95
CA SER A 18 8.10 -8.43 -4.09
C SER A 18 8.01 -7.01 -3.48
N ALA A 19 9.14 -6.47 -3.01
CA ALA A 19 9.23 -5.10 -2.51
C ALA A 19 8.91 -4.07 -3.60
N MET A 20 9.49 -4.23 -4.81
CA MET A 20 9.23 -3.34 -5.95
C MET A 20 7.77 -3.39 -6.41
N LEU A 21 7.15 -4.57 -6.41
CA LEU A 21 5.73 -4.71 -6.74
C LEU A 21 4.84 -4.02 -5.69
N THR A 22 5.19 -4.13 -4.41
CA THR A 22 4.49 -3.46 -3.31
C THR A 22 4.58 -1.94 -3.45
N LEU A 23 5.78 -1.42 -3.76
CA LEU A 23 6.00 0.00 -4.07
C LEU A 23 5.14 0.45 -5.23
N TYR A 24 5.17 -0.30 -6.34
CA TYR A 24 4.42 0.03 -7.54
C TYR A 24 2.91 0.09 -7.27
N GLN A 25 2.35 -0.96 -6.64
CA GLN A 25 0.92 -1.04 -6.32
C GLN A 25 0.47 0.12 -5.43
N SER A 26 1.27 0.46 -4.44
CA SER A 26 0.96 1.54 -3.50
C SER A 26 1.09 2.92 -4.13
N ALA A 27 2.12 3.13 -4.98
CA ALA A 27 2.28 4.37 -5.73
C ALA A 27 1.12 4.59 -6.71
N THR A 28 0.63 3.54 -7.37
CA THR A 28 -0.53 3.65 -8.26
C THR A 28 -1.82 3.98 -7.51
N ILE A 29 -1.96 3.52 -6.27
CA ILE A 29 -3.06 3.92 -5.38
C ILE A 29 -2.94 5.41 -5.07
N GLU A 30 -1.82 5.87 -4.53
CA GLU A 30 -1.61 7.29 -4.18
C GLU A 30 -1.85 8.24 -5.37
N ILE A 31 -1.33 7.88 -6.56
CA ILE A 31 -1.57 8.66 -7.78
C ILE A 31 -3.06 8.69 -8.15
N SER A 32 -3.77 7.57 -7.99
CA SER A 32 -5.21 7.53 -8.19
C SER A 32 -5.96 8.43 -7.20
N HIS A 33 -5.52 8.50 -5.95
CA HIS A 33 -6.09 9.40 -4.94
C HIS A 33 -5.88 10.86 -5.28
N LEU A 34 -4.72 11.23 -5.85
CA LEU A 34 -4.49 12.59 -6.34
C LEU A 34 -5.54 13.00 -7.37
N PHE A 35 -5.91 12.11 -8.30
CA PHE A 35 -6.96 12.38 -9.30
C PHE A 35 -8.38 12.46 -8.73
N SER A 36 -8.57 12.10 -7.45
CA SER A 36 -9.85 12.24 -6.75
C SER A 36 -9.99 13.61 -6.07
N ASP A 37 -8.94 14.44 -6.03
CA ASP A 37 -9.01 15.77 -5.46
C ASP A 37 -9.84 16.72 -6.36
N PRO A 38 -10.74 17.53 -5.78
CA PRO A 38 -11.58 18.47 -6.51
C PRO A 38 -10.83 19.41 -7.47
N CYS A 39 -9.56 19.72 -7.21
CA CYS A 39 -8.76 20.57 -8.10
C CYS A 39 -8.50 19.94 -9.47
N TRP A 40 -8.49 18.61 -9.58
CA TRP A 40 -8.33 17.92 -10.85
C TRP A 40 -9.68 17.71 -11.56
N LEU A 41 -10.77 17.62 -10.80
CA LEU A 41 -12.12 17.49 -11.36
C LEU A 41 -12.54 18.71 -12.19
N SER A 42 -11.93 19.88 -11.96
CA SER A 42 -12.18 21.08 -12.78
C SER A 42 -11.59 21.02 -14.20
N LEU A 43 -10.80 20.00 -14.52
CA LEU A 43 -10.21 19.83 -15.86
C LEU A 43 -11.21 19.25 -16.89
N GLU A 44 -12.43 18.91 -16.46
CA GLU A 44 -13.52 18.39 -17.31
C GLU A 44 -13.10 17.22 -18.21
N CYS A 45 -12.13 16.41 -17.75
CA CYS A 45 -11.62 15.26 -18.48
C CYS A 45 -11.70 13.98 -17.64
N GLU A 46 -11.76 12.84 -18.31
CA GLU A 46 -11.68 11.54 -17.63
C GLU A 46 -10.25 11.32 -17.12
N LEU A 47 -10.09 11.42 -15.80
CA LEU A 47 -8.83 11.13 -15.12
C LEU A 47 -8.70 9.62 -14.87
N PRO A 48 -7.47 9.07 -14.85
CA PRO A 48 -7.24 7.65 -14.63
C PRO A 48 -7.35 7.30 -13.13
N ALA A 49 -8.54 7.55 -12.56
CA ALA A 49 -8.89 7.16 -11.20
C ALA A 49 -9.21 5.66 -11.17
N MET A 50 -8.56 4.96 -10.25
CA MET A 50 -8.74 3.54 -10.02
C MET A 50 -10.09 3.28 -9.33
N PRO A 51 -10.88 2.30 -9.80
CA PRO A 51 -12.07 1.87 -9.08
C PRO A 51 -11.73 1.40 -7.67
N LEU A 52 -12.59 1.74 -6.68
CA LEU A 52 -12.39 1.42 -5.27
C LEU A 52 -12.08 -0.07 -5.02
N GLN A 53 -12.74 -0.97 -5.75
CA GLN A 53 -12.50 -2.41 -5.61
C GLN A 53 -11.07 -2.80 -6.02
N LEU A 54 -10.58 -2.25 -7.14
CA LEU A 54 -9.24 -2.55 -7.64
C LEU A 54 -8.17 -1.96 -6.72
N SER A 55 -8.40 -0.76 -6.20
CA SER A 55 -7.54 -0.11 -5.20
C SER A 55 -7.41 -0.96 -3.94
N TYR A 56 -8.52 -1.46 -3.41
CA TYR A 56 -8.53 -2.38 -2.28
C TYR A 56 -7.78 -3.70 -2.56
N GLU A 57 -7.98 -4.30 -3.74
CA GLU A 57 -7.29 -5.53 -4.14
C GLU A 57 -5.76 -5.33 -4.27
N GLN A 58 -5.33 -4.21 -4.83
CA GLN A 58 -3.92 -3.84 -4.92
C GLN A 58 -3.30 -3.61 -3.53
N ALA A 59 -3.98 -2.86 -2.66
CA ALA A 59 -3.54 -2.68 -1.29
C ALA A 59 -3.43 -4.00 -0.52
N ARG A 60 -4.35 -4.94 -0.77
CA ARG A 60 -4.34 -6.27 -0.14
C ARG A 60 -3.16 -7.11 -0.61
N SER A 61 -2.89 -7.07 -1.92
CA SER A 61 -1.71 -7.71 -2.51
C SER A 61 -0.42 -7.12 -1.92
N ALA A 62 -0.33 -5.80 -1.85
CA ALA A 62 0.80 -5.07 -1.30
C ALA A 62 1.05 -5.45 0.17
N LEU A 63 -0.01 -5.51 0.99
CA LEU A 63 0.10 -5.93 2.39
C LEU A 63 0.59 -7.38 2.52
N ASN A 64 0.05 -8.32 1.73
CA ASN A 64 0.49 -9.72 1.79
C ASN A 64 1.98 -9.88 1.41
N ASN A 65 2.43 -9.13 0.39
CA ASN A 65 3.81 -9.11 -0.05
C ASN A 65 4.74 -8.50 1.01
N ALA A 66 4.29 -7.42 1.67
CA ALA A 66 5.02 -6.79 2.75
C ALA A 66 5.12 -7.69 3.99
N GLU A 67 4.03 -8.37 4.38
CA GLU A 67 3.98 -9.33 5.48
C GLU A 67 4.92 -10.53 5.25
N SER A 68 4.97 -11.08 4.04
CA SER A 68 5.85 -12.21 3.71
C SER A 68 7.32 -11.82 3.70
N SER A 69 7.64 -10.64 3.16
CA SER A 69 9.02 -10.17 3.00
C SER A 69 9.62 -9.71 4.33
N LEU A 70 8.79 -9.08 5.20
CA LEU A 70 9.20 -8.68 6.54
C LEU A 70 9.74 -9.86 7.37
N GLN A 71 9.38 -11.12 7.09
CA GLN A 71 9.94 -12.25 7.83
C GLN A 71 11.42 -12.51 7.55
N HIS A 72 11.94 -12.05 6.41
CA HIS A 72 13.22 -12.54 5.89
C HIS A 72 14.37 -11.52 5.90
N LEU A 73 14.12 -10.20 5.89
CA LEU A 73 15.20 -9.19 5.82
C LEU A 73 14.90 -7.90 6.64
N HIS A 74 15.95 -7.19 7.07
CA HIS A 74 15.86 -5.93 7.83
C HIS A 74 15.74 -4.68 6.94
N LEU A 75 16.36 -4.67 5.75
CA LEU A 75 16.40 -3.46 4.89
C LEU A 75 15.06 -3.11 4.23
N GLU A 76 14.17 -4.09 4.07
CA GLU A 76 12.91 -3.94 3.33
C GLU A 76 11.89 -3.07 4.06
N ALA A 77 11.99 -2.97 5.39
CA ALA A 77 11.15 -2.08 6.18
C ALA A 77 11.31 -0.59 5.79
N ILE A 78 12.50 -0.17 5.31
CA ILE A 78 12.71 1.18 4.76
C ILE A 78 11.86 1.39 3.51
N ILE A 79 11.72 0.35 2.69
CA ILE A 79 10.91 0.36 1.46
C ILE A 79 9.42 0.41 1.80
N TYR A 80 9.02 -0.20 2.93
CA TYR A 80 7.62 -0.26 3.32
C TYR A 80 7.08 1.02 3.97
N ALA A 81 7.93 1.83 4.61
CA ALA A 81 7.53 3.08 5.24
C ALA A 81 6.66 4.01 4.35
N PRO A 82 7.03 4.34 3.10
CA PRO A 82 6.22 5.19 2.22
C PRO A 82 4.92 4.54 1.72
N VAL A 83 4.78 3.22 1.80
CA VAL A 83 3.60 2.50 1.30
C VAL A 83 2.59 2.10 2.37
N LEU A 84 3.01 2.13 3.63
CA LEU A 84 2.16 1.83 4.78
C LEU A 84 0.92 2.74 4.86
N TYR A 85 1.04 4.00 4.45
CA TYR A 85 -0.09 4.94 4.45
C TYR A 85 -1.14 4.59 3.40
N ALA A 86 -0.73 4.37 2.14
CA ALA A 86 -1.61 3.94 1.05
C ALA A 86 -2.38 2.65 1.40
N ILE A 87 -1.65 1.65 1.91
CA ILE A 87 -2.22 0.38 2.38
C ILE A 87 -3.15 0.65 3.57
N GLY A 88 -2.78 1.56 4.47
CA GLY A 88 -3.57 2.12 5.57
C GLY A 88 -4.97 2.54 5.16
N MET A 89 -5.03 3.47 4.22
CA MET A 89 -6.26 4.12 3.79
C MET A 89 -7.21 3.14 3.11
N GLU A 90 -6.69 2.24 2.27
CA GLU A 90 -7.52 1.24 1.58
C GLU A 90 -7.99 0.11 2.50
N MET A 91 -7.24 -0.19 3.57
CA MET A 91 -7.58 -1.22 4.57
C MET A 91 -8.52 -0.71 5.66
N ALA A 92 -9.18 0.43 5.47
CA ALA A 92 -10.13 1.01 6.42
C ALA A 92 -11.39 0.14 6.67
N ARG A 93 -11.56 -1.02 6.02
CA ARG A 93 -12.61 -2.01 6.36
C ARG A 93 -12.25 -2.77 7.65
N LYS A 94 -13.23 -3.00 8.53
CA LYS A 94 -13.04 -3.50 9.91
C LYS A 94 -12.14 -4.74 10.06
N SER A 95 -12.17 -5.68 9.11
CA SER A 95 -11.38 -6.92 9.17
C SER A 95 -9.89 -6.72 8.90
N ASP A 96 -9.50 -5.74 8.07
CA ASP A 96 -8.12 -5.56 7.63
C ASP A 96 -7.38 -4.46 8.40
N ARG A 97 -8.10 -3.57 9.09
CA ARG A 97 -7.52 -2.59 10.01
C ARG A 97 -6.58 -3.23 11.04
N CYS A 98 -7.04 -4.31 11.69
CA CYS A 98 -6.23 -5.02 12.69
C CYS A 98 -4.95 -5.62 12.10
N ARG A 99 -5.00 -6.14 10.87
CA ARG A 99 -3.83 -6.70 10.18
C ARG A 99 -2.81 -5.62 9.88
N ASN A 100 -3.27 -4.48 9.36
CA ASN A 100 -2.38 -3.37 9.03
C ASN A 100 -1.71 -2.77 10.29
N LEU A 101 -2.49 -2.53 11.35
CA LEU A 101 -1.94 -2.04 12.63
C LEU A 101 -0.89 -3.01 13.20
N LYS A 102 -1.12 -4.32 13.08
CA LYS A 102 -0.16 -5.34 13.49
C LYS A 102 1.12 -5.26 12.64
N PHE A 103 1.00 -5.16 11.32
CA PHE A 103 2.14 -5.03 10.42
C PHE A 103 2.98 -3.79 10.74
N ILE A 104 2.36 -2.63 10.96
CA ILE A 104 3.06 -1.39 11.36
C ILE A 104 3.82 -1.58 12.67
N SER A 105 3.21 -2.26 13.66
CA SER A 105 3.85 -2.57 14.95
C SER A 105 5.03 -3.53 14.79
N ASP A 106 4.94 -4.51 13.88
CA ASP A 106 6.02 -5.44 13.58
C ASP A 106 7.20 -4.74 12.89
N VAL A 107 6.93 -3.75 12.02
CA VAL A 107 7.97 -2.90 11.41
C VAL A 107 8.64 -2.02 12.48
N GLU A 108 7.88 -1.42 13.39
CA GLU A 108 8.43 -0.61 14.50
C GLU A 108 9.38 -1.43 15.38
N ARG A 109 8.97 -2.65 15.76
CA ARG A 109 9.76 -3.56 16.59
C ARG A 109 11.12 -3.94 15.96
N LYS A 110 11.26 -3.80 14.64
CA LYS A 110 12.53 -4.01 13.92
C LYS A 110 13.45 -2.79 13.91
N GLY A 111 13.08 -1.70 14.60
CA GLY A 111 13.92 -0.51 14.79
C GLY A 111 13.57 0.67 13.87
N PHE A 112 12.45 0.62 13.16
CA PHE A 112 12.03 1.68 12.23
C PHE A 112 11.05 2.64 12.91
N SER A 113 11.55 3.75 13.47
CA SER A 113 10.70 4.70 14.22
C SER A 113 9.75 5.53 13.35
N VAL A 114 9.93 5.53 12.02
CA VAL A 114 9.08 6.26 11.06
C VAL A 114 7.63 5.75 11.06
N THR A 115 7.41 4.52 11.52
CA THR A 115 6.10 3.89 11.65
C THR A 115 5.16 4.62 12.61
N ASN A 116 5.67 5.29 13.65
CA ASN A 116 4.81 5.99 14.61
C ASN A 116 4.08 7.17 13.99
N GLN A 117 4.75 7.94 13.13
CA GLN A 117 4.11 9.06 12.43
C GLN A 117 3.06 8.56 11.44
N VAL A 118 3.37 7.48 10.71
CA VAL A 118 2.44 6.83 9.78
C VAL A 118 1.23 6.25 10.52
N LEU A 119 1.44 5.60 11.66
CA LEU A 119 0.38 5.05 12.50
C LEU A 119 -0.58 6.14 12.99
N LEU A 120 -0.04 7.28 13.43
CA LEU A 120 -0.84 8.42 13.88
C LEU A 120 -1.65 9.02 12.74
N ALA A 121 -1.06 9.18 11.55
CA ALA A 121 -1.76 9.67 10.36
C ALA A 121 -2.91 8.74 9.96
N ILE A 122 -2.64 7.44 9.81
CA ILE A 122 -3.65 6.44 9.47
C ILE A 122 -4.80 6.43 10.49
N LYS A 123 -4.49 6.47 11.79
CA LYS A 123 -5.54 6.49 12.83
C LYS A 123 -6.38 7.76 12.78
N LYS A 124 -5.79 8.90 12.46
CA LYS A 124 -6.50 10.18 12.34
C LYS A 124 -7.49 10.16 11.19
N ASP A 125 -7.10 9.60 10.04
CA ASP A 125 -7.89 9.66 8.80
C ASP A 125 -8.89 8.49 8.66
N TRP A 126 -8.85 7.52 9.57
CA TRP A 126 -9.85 6.44 9.69
C TRP A 126 -11.14 6.82 10.43
N HIS A 127 -11.17 8.02 11.01
CA HIS A 127 -12.29 8.63 11.76
C HIS A 127 -13.02 9.67 10.92
#